data_AF-A0A851XKM5-F1
#
_entry.id   AF-A0A851XKM5-F1
#
_cell.length_a   1.000
_cell.length_b   1.000
_cell.length_c   1.000
_cell.angle_alpha   90.00
_cell.angle_beta   90.00
_cell.angle_gamma   90.00
#
_symmetry.space_group_name_H-M   'P 1'
#
loop_
_entity.id
_entity.type
_entity.pdbx_description
1 polymer ?
#
loop_
_entity_poly.entity_id
_entity_poly.type
_entity_poly.pdbx_seq_one_letter_code
_entity_poly.pdbx_strand_id
1 'polypeptide(L)'
;LQLMGLLCSFQDCFICGERGATITCWQKGCKRRFHLSCARFAHHPSSSSFPRSFCWEHRPSQAGVVAPENAACFICLDVVEGIASYRTLVCPACKHAWFHRACVQNYALHVGFVCFSCPHCQNQYQFLTEMRTMGTRIPRRGPSWTEEGAYAQLCERHSRCDARQCLCPGGRKEAEREGPWQLLLCCSCSAEGTHRRCSSLKHSTTSWECDTCAGAGTCKYQ
;
A
#
# COMPACT_ATOMS: atom_id res chain seq x y z
N LEU A 1 -24.55 12.59 42.03
CA LEU A 1 -24.37 12.25 40.60
C LEU A 1 -24.98 13.31 39.65
N GLN A 2 -24.95 14.60 39.98
CA GLN A 2 -25.69 15.61 39.19
C GLN A 2 -24.99 16.97 39.14
N LEU A 3 -23.67 16.98 38.89
CA LEU A 3 -22.88 18.21 38.68
C LEU A 3 -21.77 18.07 37.62
N MET A 4 -21.83 17.06 36.75
CA MET A 4 -20.89 16.90 35.61
C MET A 4 -21.55 17.11 34.23
N GLY A 5 -22.78 17.63 34.17
CA GLY A 5 -23.58 17.73 32.95
C GLY A 5 -23.64 19.11 32.27
N LEU A 6 -23.10 20.18 32.86
CA LEU A 6 -23.40 21.56 32.42
C LEU A 6 -22.19 22.43 32.00
N LEU A 7 -20.96 21.89 31.98
CA LEU A 7 -19.77 22.64 31.52
C LEU A 7 -19.26 22.23 30.13
N CYS A 8 -19.88 21.23 29.48
CA CYS A 8 -19.43 20.72 28.17
C CYS A 8 -19.78 21.63 26.96
N SER A 9 -20.57 22.70 27.16
CA SER A 9 -21.08 23.56 26.08
C SER A 9 -20.11 24.69 25.66
N PHE A 10 -19.08 24.99 26.46
CA PHE A 10 -18.30 26.24 26.31
C PHE A 10 -16.80 26.08 26.06
N GLN A 11 -16.28 24.85 25.93
CA GLN A 11 -14.84 24.69 25.76
C GLN A 11 -14.45 24.67 24.28
N ASP A 12 -13.56 25.59 23.93
CA ASP A 12 -13.06 25.81 22.58
C ASP A 12 -12.06 24.71 22.20
N CYS A 13 -12.16 24.28 20.95
CA CYS A 13 -11.22 23.34 20.35
C CYS A 13 -9.88 24.03 20.12
N PHE A 14 -8.80 23.49 20.67
CA PHE A 14 -7.45 24.01 20.48
C PHE A 14 -6.99 24.01 18.99
N ILE A 15 -7.67 23.24 18.13
CA ILE A 15 -7.31 23.11 16.71
C ILE A 15 -8.11 24.08 15.82
N CYS A 16 -9.43 24.13 15.95
CA CYS A 16 -10.27 24.97 15.08
C CYS A 16 -10.88 26.20 15.78
N GLY A 17 -10.70 26.36 17.09
CA GLY A 17 -11.26 27.47 17.87
C GLY A 17 -12.76 27.35 18.20
N GLU A 18 -13.48 26.43 17.55
CA GLU A 18 -14.92 26.27 17.75
C GLU A 18 -15.27 25.56 19.06
N ARG A 19 -16.43 25.88 19.63
CA ARG A 19 -16.96 25.30 20.88
C ARG A 19 -17.34 23.83 20.74
N GLY A 20 -17.50 23.15 21.87
CA GLY A 20 -17.95 21.76 21.93
C GLY A 20 -16.82 20.73 21.88
N ALA A 21 -15.60 21.13 22.23
CA ALA A 21 -14.45 20.23 22.32
C ALA A 21 -14.55 19.31 23.55
N THR A 22 -14.72 18.01 23.33
CA THR A 22 -14.92 17.02 24.41
C THR A 22 -13.68 16.18 24.72
N ILE A 23 -12.80 15.96 23.73
CA ILE A 23 -11.61 15.11 23.87
C ILE A 23 -10.47 15.90 24.52
N THR A 24 -9.76 15.31 25.47
CA THR A 24 -8.67 15.95 26.22
C THR A 24 -7.31 15.36 25.87
N CYS A 25 -6.26 16.19 25.86
CA CYS A 25 -4.90 15.70 25.74
C CYS A 25 -4.56 14.74 26.90
N TRP A 26 -3.94 13.61 26.57
CA TRP A 26 -3.55 12.59 27.54
C TRP A 26 -2.45 13.04 28.50
N GLN A 27 -1.63 14.02 28.10
CA GLN A 27 -0.50 14.48 28.92
C GLN A 27 -0.99 15.06 30.24
N LYS A 28 -0.43 14.55 31.36
CA LYS A 28 -0.75 15.05 32.71
C LYS A 28 -0.49 16.56 32.78
N GLY A 29 -1.48 17.31 33.28
CA GLY A 29 -1.41 18.77 33.40
C GLY A 29 -1.78 19.55 32.12
N CYS A 30 -1.90 18.89 30.97
CA CYS A 30 -2.36 19.56 29.75
C CYS A 30 -3.88 19.73 29.78
N LYS A 31 -4.35 20.99 29.73
CA LYS A 31 -5.79 21.32 29.73
C LYS A 31 -6.39 21.46 28.34
N ARG A 32 -5.61 21.20 27.28
CA ARG A 32 -6.05 21.37 25.89
C ARG A 32 -7.09 20.33 25.51
N ARG A 33 -8.09 20.77 24.76
CA ARG A 33 -9.20 19.95 24.27
C ARG A 33 -9.42 20.14 22.79
N PHE A 34 -10.06 19.15 22.18
CA PHE A 34 -10.36 19.16 20.76
C PHE A 34 -11.64 18.37 20.46
N HIS A 35 -12.29 18.65 19.33
CA HIS A 35 -13.35 17.78 18.83
C HIS A 35 -12.78 16.39 18.54
N LEU A 36 -13.66 15.39 18.53
CA LEU A 36 -13.30 14.03 18.10
C LEU A 36 -12.73 14.01 16.68
N SER A 37 -13.29 14.82 15.78
CA SER A 37 -12.82 15.00 14.40
C SER A 37 -11.47 15.73 14.32
N CYS A 38 -11.17 16.61 15.27
CA CYS A 38 -9.91 17.34 15.35
C CYS A 38 -8.82 16.56 16.10
N ALA A 39 -9.21 15.57 16.92
CA ALA A 39 -8.31 14.77 17.72
C ALA A 39 -7.40 13.91 16.83
N ARG A 40 -6.10 13.91 17.13
CA ARG A 40 -5.15 12.95 16.58
C ARG A 40 -4.88 11.89 17.63
N PHE A 41 -5.04 10.63 17.23
CA PHE A 41 -4.92 9.48 18.10
C PHE A 41 -3.60 8.75 17.86
N ALA A 42 -2.98 8.29 18.94
CA ALA A 42 -1.78 7.49 18.93
C ALA A 42 -1.87 6.39 19.99
N HIS A 43 -1.22 5.26 19.73
CA HIS A 43 -1.19 4.15 20.69
C HIS A 43 0.07 4.22 21.55
N HIS A 44 -0.06 3.96 22.85
CA HIS A 44 1.12 3.85 23.70
C HIS A 44 1.78 2.47 23.52
N PRO A 45 3.12 2.37 23.42
CA PRO A 45 3.82 1.09 23.24
C PRO A 45 3.53 0.07 24.35
N SER A 46 3.30 0.53 25.59
CA SER A 46 3.14 -0.33 26.77
C SER A 46 1.69 -0.65 27.18
N SER A 47 0.66 -0.17 26.48
CA SER A 47 -0.73 -0.45 26.88
C SER A 47 -1.60 -0.89 25.71
N SER A 48 -2.23 -2.05 25.85
CA SER A 48 -3.31 -2.56 24.99
C SER A 48 -4.59 -1.72 25.04
N SER A 49 -4.65 -0.74 25.95
CA SER A 49 -5.81 0.13 26.17
C SER A 49 -5.97 1.18 25.06
N PHE A 50 -7.21 1.67 24.95
CA PHE A 50 -7.75 2.64 23.99
C PHE A 50 -6.74 3.69 23.45
N PRO A 51 -6.87 4.08 22.17
CA PRO A 51 -6.03 5.11 21.58
C PRO A 51 -6.04 6.38 22.43
N ARG A 52 -4.86 6.91 22.72
CA ARG A 52 -4.68 8.16 23.49
C ARG A 52 -4.65 9.32 22.51
N SER A 53 -5.19 10.45 22.95
CA SER A 53 -5.21 11.66 22.14
C SER A 53 -4.19 12.68 22.65
N PHE A 54 -3.51 13.36 21.73
CA PHE A 54 -2.43 14.28 22.06
C PHE A 54 -2.62 15.60 21.33
N CYS A 55 -2.29 16.72 21.99
CA CYS A 55 -2.19 18.01 21.31
C CYS A 55 -0.90 18.09 20.47
N TRP A 56 -0.77 19.13 19.64
CA TRP A 56 0.42 19.32 18.78
C TRP A 56 1.75 19.28 19.55
N GLU A 57 1.80 19.83 20.75
CA GLU A 57 3.01 19.87 21.58
C GLU A 57 3.33 18.53 22.26
N HIS A 58 2.31 17.77 22.66
CA HIS A 58 2.49 16.51 23.41
C HIS A 58 2.35 15.26 22.54
N ARG A 59 2.26 15.43 21.22
CA ARG A 59 2.20 14.30 20.29
C ARG A 59 3.47 13.45 20.39
N PRO A 60 3.37 12.14 20.14
CA PRO A 60 4.54 11.29 19.97
C PRO A 60 5.42 11.78 18.81
N SER A 61 6.74 11.70 18.99
CA SER A 61 7.73 12.02 17.97
C SER A 61 8.98 11.15 18.15
N GLN A 62 9.68 10.91 17.05
CA GLN A 62 10.95 10.19 17.02
C GLN A 62 12.11 11.18 17.24
N ALA A 63 12.15 11.77 18.43
CA ALA A 63 13.02 12.91 18.72
C ALA A 63 14.52 12.59 18.49
N GLY A 64 15.21 13.49 17.79
CA GLY A 64 16.67 13.47 17.68
C GLY A 64 17.25 12.51 16.63
N VAL A 65 16.43 11.87 15.78
CA VAL A 65 16.96 11.06 14.68
C VAL A 65 17.22 11.94 13.47
N VAL A 66 18.47 11.97 13.00
CA VAL A 66 18.92 12.74 11.84
C VAL A 66 18.99 11.82 10.62
N ALA A 67 18.47 12.29 9.49
CA ALA A 67 18.50 11.56 8.24
C ALA A 67 19.86 11.71 7.53
N PRO A 68 20.26 10.72 6.72
CA PRO A 68 21.33 10.91 5.76
C PRO A 68 21.05 12.09 4.83
N GLU A 69 22.12 12.67 4.27
CA GLU A 69 21.99 13.73 3.28
C GLU A 69 21.16 13.25 2.07
N ASN A 70 20.23 14.08 1.60
CA ASN A 70 19.28 13.75 0.53
C ASN A 70 18.44 12.50 0.77
N ALA A 71 18.11 12.19 2.03
CA ALA A 71 17.18 11.12 2.34
C ALA A 71 15.86 11.28 1.58
N ALA A 72 15.42 10.20 0.96
CA ALA A 72 14.18 10.12 0.21
C ALA A 72 13.18 9.19 0.90
N CYS A 73 11.90 9.46 0.68
CA CYS A 73 10.83 8.62 1.16
C CYS A 73 10.84 7.27 0.41
N PHE A 74 10.93 6.16 1.12
CA PHE A 74 10.93 4.82 0.50
C PHE A 74 9.62 4.41 -0.20
N ILE A 75 8.57 5.25 -0.13
CA ILE A 75 7.26 4.97 -0.75
C ILE A 75 7.06 5.82 -2.00
N CYS A 76 7.25 7.15 -1.93
CA CYS A 76 7.06 8.05 -3.08
C CYS A 76 8.37 8.45 -3.77
N LEU A 77 9.52 8.13 -3.19
CA LEU A 77 10.87 8.47 -3.67
C LEU A 77 11.20 9.97 -3.69
N ASP A 78 10.32 10.83 -3.17
CA ASP A 78 10.59 12.26 -2.97
C ASP A 78 11.42 12.52 -1.70
N VAL A 79 12.14 13.64 -1.70
CA VAL A 79 12.95 14.12 -0.56
C VAL A 79 12.12 14.25 0.73
N VAL A 80 12.70 13.82 1.85
CA VAL A 80 12.15 14.03 3.19
C VAL A 80 12.92 15.11 3.94
N GLU A 81 12.34 15.61 5.04
CA GLU A 81 13.07 16.50 5.96
C GLU A 81 14.28 15.76 6.54
N GLY A 82 15.42 16.47 6.69
CA GLY A 82 16.66 15.88 7.20
C GLY A 82 16.65 15.45 8.67
N ILE A 83 15.53 15.64 9.38
CA ILE A 83 15.36 15.28 10.78
C ILE A 83 13.98 14.64 10.94
N ALA A 84 13.90 13.59 11.76
CA ALA A 84 12.64 12.96 12.11
C ALA A 84 11.73 13.98 12.81
N SER A 85 10.52 14.11 12.28
CA SER A 85 9.58 15.14 12.66
C SER A 85 8.16 14.56 12.71
N TYR A 86 7.16 15.41 12.85
CA TYR A 86 5.79 14.94 12.67
C TYR A 86 5.50 14.55 11.21
N ARG A 87 6.14 15.20 10.25
CA ARG A 87 5.93 14.92 8.82
C ARG A 87 6.82 13.80 8.31
N THR A 88 7.95 13.58 8.99
CA THR A 88 8.98 12.63 8.57
C THR A 88 9.18 11.56 9.63
N LEU A 89 8.97 10.30 9.24
CA LEU A 89 9.11 9.14 10.10
C LEU A 89 10.27 8.26 9.61
N VAL A 90 10.89 7.54 10.53
CA VAL A 90 11.97 6.59 10.26
C VAL A 90 11.60 5.21 10.79
N CYS A 91 11.99 4.16 10.07
CA CYS A 91 11.82 2.80 10.54
C CYS A 91 12.68 2.55 11.80
N PRO A 92 12.07 2.11 12.92
CA PRO A 92 12.82 1.88 14.16
C PRO A 92 13.82 0.71 14.06
N ALA A 93 13.53 -0.27 13.19
CA ALA A 93 14.34 -1.48 13.08
C ALA A 93 15.62 -1.26 12.26
N CYS A 94 15.49 -0.69 11.06
CA CYS A 94 16.65 -0.52 10.17
C CYS A 94 17.28 0.86 10.25
N LYS A 95 16.55 1.91 10.69
CA LYS A 95 17.00 3.32 10.74
C LYS A 95 17.43 3.94 9.39
N HIS A 96 17.45 3.16 8.31
CA HIS A 96 17.75 3.61 6.95
C HIS A 96 16.50 3.99 6.15
N ALA A 97 15.33 3.46 6.51
CA ALA A 97 14.11 3.72 5.77
C ALA A 97 13.36 4.92 6.33
N TRP A 98 13.31 5.99 5.53
CA TRP A 98 12.65 7.26 5.83
C TRP A 98 11.35 7.39 5.05
N PHE A 99 10.37 8.08 5.63
CA PHE A 99 9.04 8.17 5.06
C PHE A 99 8.35 9.50 5.38
N HIS A 100 7.61 10.01 4.40
CA HIS A 100 6.52 10.94 4.70
C HIS A 100 5.44 10.24 5.50
N ARG A 101 4.99 10.88 6.57
CA ARG A 101 3.88 10.39 7.40
C ARG A 101 2.61 10.13 6.58
N ALA A 102 2.32 11.00 5.61
CA ALA A 102 1.19 10.83 4.71
C ALA A 102 1.32 9.54 3.86
N CYS A 103 2.52 9.26 3.35
CA CYS A 103 2.80 8.04 2.61
C CYS A 103 2.65 6.79 3.49
N VAL A 104 3.16 6.81 4.73
CA VAL A 104 2.96 5.70 5.68
C VAL A 104 1.48 5.49 5.98
N GLN A 105 0.72 6.56 6.16
CA GLN A 105 -0.72 6.48 6.41
C GLN A 105 -1.48 5.89 5.22
N ASN A 106 -1.16 6.29 3.99
CA ASN A 106 -1.78 5.71 2.80
C ASN A 106 -1.40 4.23 2.64
N TYR A 107 -0.11 3.92 2.78
CA TYR A 107 0.41 2.56 2.76
C TYR A 107 -0.31 1.66 3.77
N ALA A 108 -0.48 2.12 5.02
CA ALA A 108 -1.22 1.40 6.06
C ALA A 108 -2.67 1.09 5.66
N LEU A 109 -3.36 2.04 5.02
CA LEU A 109 -4.74 1.84 4.55
C LEU A 109 -4.81 0.78 3.45
N HIS A 110 -3.81 0.70 2.58
CA HIS A 110 -3.76 -0.26 1.48
C HIS A 110 -3.35 -1.67 1.90
N VAL A 111 -2.32 -1.82 2.74
CA VAL A 111 -1.79 -3.16 3.10
C VAL A 111 -2.50 -3.80 4.28
N GLY A 112 -3.17 -2.99 5.12
CA GLY A 112 -3.86 -3.48 6.31
C GLY A 112 -2.93 -4.05 7.38
N PHE A 113 -3.48 -4.47 8.51
CA PHE A 113 -2.70 -4.84 9.70
C PHE A 113 -1.74 -6.02 9.47
N VAL A 114 -2.18 -7.04 8.71
CA VAL A 114 -1.46 -8.31 8.56
C VAL A 114 -0.19 -8.15 7.73
N CYS A 115 -0.19 -7.25 6.74
CA CYS A 115 0.93 -7.05 5.82
C CYS A 115 1.68 -5.73 6.05
N PHE A 116 1.40 -5.02 7.15
CA PHE A 116 2.04 -3.74 7.43
C PHE A 116 3.45 -3.94 8.01
N SER A 117 4.45 -3.99 7.13
CA SER A 117 5.86 -4.10 7.46
C SER A 117 6.68 -2.98 6.82
N CYS A 118 7.93 -2.82 7.25
CA CYS A 118 8.84 -1.86 6.63
C CYS A 118 9.10 -2.26 5.16
N PRO A 119 8.87 -1.38 4.16
CA PRO A 119 9.14 -1.71 2.75
C PRO A 119 10.61 -2.04 2.44
N HIS A 120 11.55 -1.61 3.29
CA HIS A 120 12.98 -1.86 3.09
C HIS A 120 13.45 -3.15 3.79
N CYS A 121 13.31 -3.24 5.11
CA CYS A 121 13.86 -4.36 5.90
C CYS A 121 12.83 -5.44 6.24
N GLN A 122 11.58 -5.29 5.80
CA GLN A 122 10.46 -6.21 6.03
C GLN A 122 10.13 -6.50 7.50
N ASN A 123 10.76 -5.80 8.46
CA ASN A 123 10.42 -5.95 9.87
C ASN A 123 8.98 -5.47 10.11
N GLN A 124 8.11 -6.38 10.53
CA GLN A 124 6.71 -6.08 10.84
C GLN A 124 6.54 -5.59 12.28
N TYR A 125 7.09 -6.29 13.26
CA TYR A 125 6.80 -6.07 14.67
C TYR A 125 7.17 -4.65 15.16
N GLN A 126 8.42 -4.23 14.96
CA GLN A 126 8.87 -2.92 15.42
C GLN A 126 8.24 -1.82 14.58
N PHE A 127 8.17 -2.01 13.25
CA PHE A 127 7.59 -1.02 12.35
C PHE A 127 6.11 -0.76 12.66
N LEU A 128 5.30 -1.81 12.78
CA LEU A 128 3.88 -1.69 13.12
C LEU A 128 3.69 -1.00 14.47
N THR A 129 4.42 -1.44 15.50
CA THR A 129 4.31 -0.88 16.85
C THR A 129 4.63 0.60 16.85
N GLU A 130 5.77 0.97 16.27
CA GLU A 130 6.24 2.36 16.23
C GLU A 130 5.33 3.25 15.39
N MET A 131 4.96 2.84 14.17
CA MET A 131 4.10 3.67 13.31
C MET A 131 2.72 3.88 13.93
N ARG A 132 2.20 2.88 14.66
CA ARG A 132 0.96 2.99 15.43
C ARG A 132 1.13 3.92 16.64
N THR A 133 2.28 3.91 17.30
CA THR A 133 2.62 4.88 18.35
C THR A 133 2.80 6.28 17.82
N MET A 134 3.32 6.43 16.62
CA MET A 134 3.37 7.72 15.96
C MET A 134 1.98 8.19 15.54
N GLY A 135 0.93 7.37 15.59
CA GLY A 135 -0.45 7.73 15.28
C GLY A 135 -0.88 7.43 13.85
N THR A 136 -0.27 6.42 13.24
CA THR A 136 -0.73 5.84 11.97
C THR A 136 -1.97 4.99 12.24
N ARG A 137 -3.07 5.26 11.52
CA ARG A 137 -4.27 4.43 11.55
C ARG A 137 -4.05 3.21 10.66
N ILE A 138 -4.05 2.03 11.26
CA ILE A 138 -3.87 0.75 10.56
C ILE A 138 -5.18 -0.05 10.71
N PRO A 139 -5.94 -0.27 9.62
CA PRO A 139 -7.19 -1.01 9.71
C PRO A 139 -6.93 -2.50 9.94
N ARG A 140 -7.74 -3.14 10.79
CA ARG A 140 -7.72 -4.59 11.05
C ARG A 140 -8.40 -5.36 9.91
N ARG A 141 -7.83 -5.26 8.71
CA ARG A 141 -8.21 -6.03 7.52
C ARG A 141 -6.96 -6.54 6.81
N GLY A 142 -7.14 -7.48 5.89
CA GLY A 142 -6.10 -7.85 4.93
C GLY A 142 -5.81 -6.71 3.94
N PRO A 143 -4.84 -6.89 3.05
CA PRO A 143 -4.57 -5.90 2.02
C PRO A 143 -5.77 -5.65 1.12
N SER A 144 -5.96 -4.41 0.70
CA SER A 144 -7.01 -4.00 -0.26
C SER A 144 -6.99 -4.80 -1.57
N TRP A 145 -5.84 -5.35 -1.96
CA TRP A 145 -5.71 -6.15 -3.17
C TRP A 145 -6.07 -7.64 -2.99
N THR A 146 -6.40 -8.05 -1.77
CA THR A 146 -7.00 -9.36 -1.49
C THR A 146 -8.53 -9.30 -1.49
N GLU A 147 -9.09 -8.11 -1.74
CA GLU A 147 -10.53 -7.93 -1.96
C GLU A 147 -10.93 -8.59 -3.30
N GLU A 148 -12.09 -9.26 -3.31
CA GLU A 148 -12.58 -10.00 -4.48
C GLU A 148 -12.58 -9.12 -5.73
N GLY A 149 -11.86 -9.55 -6.76
CA GLY A 149 -11.79 -8.85 -8.04
C GLY A 149 -10.63 -7.87 -8.23
N ALA A 150 -9.86 -7.52 -7.19
CA ALA A 150 -8.77 -6.53 -7.30
C ALA A 150 -7.65 -6.94 -8.28
N TYR A 151 -7.46 -8.25 -8.50
CA TYR A 151 -6.54 -8.83 -9.48
C TYR A 151 -7.23 -9.68 -10.54
N ALA A 152 -8.56 -9.66 -10.65
CA ALA A 152 -9.26 -10.50 -11.64
C ALA A 152 -8.79 -10.21 -13.07
N GLN A 153 -8.51 -8.94 -13.39
CA GLN A 153 -7.95 -8.52 -14.67
C GLN A 153 -6.48 -8.93 -14.88
N LEU A 154 -5.72 -9.15 -13.82
CA LEU A 154 -4.31 -9.58 -13.88
C LEU A 154 -4.17 -11.11 -13.92
N CYS A 155 -5.21 -11.85 -13.52
CA CYS A 155 -5.30 -13.30 -13.64
C CYS A 155 -5.98 -13.77 -14.94
N GLU A 156 -6.58 -12.87 -15.71
CA GLU A 156 -7.21 -13.22 -16.99
C GLU A 156 -6.11 -13.43 -18.04
N ARG A 157 -5.57 -14.64 -18.07
CA ARG A 157 -4.62 -15.08 -19.07
C ARG A 157 -5.21 -14.83 -20.45
N HIS A 158 -4.44 -14.16 -21.32
CA HIS A 158 -4.83 -13.98 -22.71
C HIS A 158 -5.30 -15.31 -23.30
N SER A 159 -6.50 -15.32 -23.88
CA SER A 159 -7.22 -16.54 -24.25
C SER A 159 -7.83 -16.47 -25.65
N ARG A 160 -7.29 -15.59 -26.51
CA ARG A 160 -7.74 -15.39 -27.87
C ARG A 160 -6.59 -15.57 -28.87
N CYS A 161 -6.94 -15.88 -30.11
CA CYS A 161 -6.03 -15.84 -31.24
C CYS A 161 -6.03 -14.46 -31.91
N ASP A 162 -4.87 -13.81 -31.91
CA ASP A 162 -4.57 -12.50 -32.49
C ASP A 162 -3.99 -12.56 -33.91
N ALA A 163 -3.79 -13.77 -34.46
CA ALA A 163 -3.35 -13.93 -35.84
C ALA A 163 -4.25 -13.13 -36.80
N ARG A 164 -3.65 -12.45 -37.77
CA ARG A 164 -4.36 -11.57 -38.73
C ARG A 164 -5.57 -12.28 -39.34
N GLN A 165 -5.38 -13.54 -39.74
CA GLN A 165 -6.45 -14.45 -40.13
C GLN A 165 -6.50 -15.65 -39.16
N CYS A 166 -7.64 -15.84 -38.49
CA CYS A 166 -7.88 -17.03 -37.67
C CYS A 166 -8.54 -18.11 -38.51
N LEU A 167 -7.96 -19.31 -38.50
CA LEU A 167 -8.44 -20.47 -39.26
C LEU A 167 -9.28 -21.43 -38.41
N CYS A 168 -9.41 -21.18 -37.11
CA CYS A 168 -10.13 -22.05 -36.18
C CYS A 168 -11.64 -22.03 -36.47
N PRO A 169 -12.29 -23.18 -36.73
CA PRO A 169 -13.74 -23.25 -36.94
C PRO A 169 -14.55 -22.78 -35.72
N GLY A 170 -14.04 -23.02 -34.51
CA GLY A 170 -14.64 -22.54 -33.25
C GLY A 170 -14.43 -21.04 -32.99
N GLY A 171 -13.70 -20.37 -33.86
CA GLY A 171 -13.40 -18.95 -33.74
C GLY A 171 -12.21 -18.67 -32.81
N ARG A 172 -12.00 -17.38 -32.54
CA ARG A 172 -10.73 -16.90 -31.95
C ARG A 172 -10.55 -17.23 -30.47
N LYS A 173 -11.64 -17.43 -29.73
CA LYS A 173 -11.61 -17.72 -28.28
C LYS A 173 -11.60 -19.22 -27.96
N GLU A 174 -11.83 -20.06 -28.97
CA GLU A 174 -11.78 -21.50 -28.81
C GLU A 174 -10.33 -21.96 -28.76
N ALA A 175 -9.97 -22.83 -27.82
CA ALA A 175 -8.61 -23.35 -27.70
C ALA A 175 -8.64 -24.81 -27.23
N GLU A 176 -8.01 -25.69 -28.01
CA GLU A 176 -7.82 -27.08 -27.62
C GLU A 176 -6.66 -27.20 -26.62
N ARG A 177 -6.71 -28.23 -25.77
CA ARG A 177 -5.60 -28.51 -24.83
C ARG A 177 -4.32 -28.89 -25.58
N GLU A 178 -4.44 -29.70 -26.62
CA GLU A 178 -3.38 -30.15 -27.52
C GLU A 178 -3.93 -30.26 -28.94
N GLY A 179 -3.07 -30.09 -29.96
CA GLY A 179 -3.45 -30.21 -31.36
C GLY A 179 -3.34 -28.90 -32.17
N PRO A 180 -3.96 -28.85 -33.36
CA PRO A 180 -3.82 -27.73 -34.28
C PRO A 180 -4.43 -26.41 -33.78
N TRP A 181 -5.44 -26.49 -32.89
CA TRP A 181 -6.11 -25.34 -32.31
C TRP A 181 -5.68 -25.07 -30.87
N GLN A 182 -4.54 -25.65 -30.45
CA GLN A 182 -3.88 -25.24 -29.21
C GLN A 182 -3.45 -23.77 -29.33
N LEU A 183 -3.80 -22.98 -28.32
CA LEU A 183 -3.41 -21.58 -28.21
C LEU A 183 -2.04 -21.46 -27.54
N LEU A 184 -1.07 -20.89 -28.25
CA LEU A 184 0.25 -20.53 -27.73
C LEU A 184 0.29 -19.03 -27.47
N LEU A 185 0.76 -18.65 -26.28
CA LEU A 185 0.99 -17.25 -25.93
C LEU A 185 2.41 -16.85 -26.24
N CYS A 186 2.60 -15.58 -26.57
CA CYS A 186 3.94 -15.01 -26.76
C CYS A 186 4.77 -15.22 -25.49
N CYS A 187 5.92 -15.90 -25.60
CA CYS A 187 6.79 -16.18 -24.45
C CYS A 187 7.37 -14.91 -23.82
N SER A 188 7.46 -13.82 -24.58
CA SER A 188 8.06 -12.55 -24.13
C SER A 188 7.05 -11.63 -23.42
N CYS A 189 5.81 -11.52 -23.92
CA CYS A 189 4.84 -10.57 -23.37
C CYS A 189 3.58 -11.22 -22.78
N SER A 190 3.25 -12.47 -23.16
CA SER A 190 1.99 -13.15 -22.82
C SER A 190 0.70 -12.37 -23.13
N ALA A 191 0.81 -11.25 -23.84
CA ALA A 191 -0.28 -10.32 -24.14
C ALA A 191 -0.95 -10.63 -25.47
N GLU A 192 -0.27 -11.37 -26.35
CA GLU A 192 -0.80 -11.88 -27.62
C GLU A 192 -0.79 -13.41 -27.62
N GLY A 193 -1.74 -14.00 -28.34
CA GLY A 193 -1.85 -15.44 -28.55
C GLY A 193 -2.07 -15.81 -30.02
N THR A 194 -1.60 -16.99 -30.41
CA THR A 194 -1.91 -17.57 -31.73
C THR A 194 -2.27 -19.04 -31.61
N HIS A 195 -3.17 -19.51 -32.46
CA HIS A 195 -3.31 -20.95 -32.65
C HIS A 195 -2.11 -21.48 -33.43
N ARG A 196 -1.69 -22.70 -33.10
CA ARG A 196 -0.61 -23.40 -33.79
C ARG A 196 -0.75 -23.34 -35.32
N ARG A 197 -1.95 -23.63 -35.84
CA ARG A 197 -2.23 -23.55 -37.29
C ARG A 197 -2.28 -22.13 -37.86
N CYS A 198 -2.72 -21.14 -37.09
CA CYS A 198 -2.85 -19.76 -37.56
C CYS A 198 -1.49 -19.10 -37.81
N SER A 199 -0.43 -19.56 -37.13
CA SER A 199 0.95 -19.11 -37.36
C SER A 199 1.84 -20.19 -38.02
N SER A 200 1.23 -21.20 -38.65
CA SER A 200 1.94 -22.28 -39.38
C SER A 200 3.04 -22.98 -38.55
N LEU A 201 2.80 -23.16 -37.25
CA LEU A 201 3.76 -23.76 -36.33
C LEU A 201 3.75 -25.29 -36.42
N LYS A 202 4.92 -25.92 -36.25
CA LYS A 202 5.05 -27.39 -36.22
C LYS A 202 4.43 -27.97 -34.95
N HIS A 203 4.09 -29.24 -34.96
CA HIS A 203 3.54 -29.93 -33.77
C HIS A 203 4.53 -29.95 -32.59
N SER A 204 5.84 -29.99 -32.86
CA SER A 204 6.89 -29.99 -31.84
C SER A 204 7.21 -28.61 -31.25
N THR A 205 6.64 -27.53 -31.79
CA THR A 205 6.92 -26.17 -31.33
C THR A 205 6.26 -25.91 -29.97
N THR A 206 7.04 -25.60 -28.94
CA THR A 206 6.53 -25.33 -27.58
C THR A 206 6.53 -23.85 -27.22
N SER A 207 7.27 -23.02 -27.95
CA SER A 207 7.35 -21.57 -27.77
C SER A 207 6.94 -20.83 -29.05
N TRP A 208 6.34 -19.67 -28.88
CA TRP A 208 5.99 -18.74 -29.96
C TRP A 208 6.21 -17.31 -29.46
N GLU A 209 6.56 -16.41 -30.37
CA GLU A 209 6.78 -15.00 -30.10
C GLU A 209 6.01 -14.17 -31.14
N CYS A 210 5.33 -13.10 -30.69
CA CYS A 210 4.58 -12.23 -31.59
C CYS A 210 5.50 -11.30 -32.39
N ASP A 211 4.99 -10.75 -33.50
CA ASP A 211 5.77 -9.89 -34.41
C ASP A 211 6.41 -8.69 -33.69
N THR A 212 5.69 -8.13 -32.71
CA THR A 212 6.15 -7.02 -31.87
C THR A 212 7.39 -7.40 -31.03
N CYS A 213 7.43 -8.63 -30.51
CA CYS A 213 8.54 -9.10 -29.68
C CYS A 213 9.68 -9.70 -30.51
N ALA A 214 9.37 -10.43 -31.58
CA ALA A 214 10.35 -11.06 -32.47
C ALA A 214 11.23 -10.04 -33.21
N GLY A 215 10.71 -8.84 -33.50
CA GLY A 215 11.47 -7.75 -34.12
C GLY A 215 12.44 -7.03 -33.18
N ALA A 216 12.36 -7.25 -31.86
CA ALA A 216 13.19 -6.57 -30.86
C ALA A 216 14.54 -7.25 -30.60
N GLY A 217 14.86 -8.36 -31.30
CA GLY A 217 16.15 -9.04 -31.16
C GLY A 217 16.37 -9.66 -29.77
N THR A 218 15.30 -10.07 -29.08
CA THR A 218 15.39 -10.66 -27.74
C THR A 218 14.82 -12.08 -27.72
N CYS A 219 15.68 -13.07 -27.93
CA CYS A 219 15.81 -14.27 -27.09
C CYS A 219 16.68 -15.34 -27.79
N LYS A 220 17.97 -15.39 -27.45
CA LYS A 220 18.72 -16.65 -27.42
C LYS A 220 18.60 -17.24 -26.02
N TYR A 221 17.74 -18.22 -25.84
CA TYR A 221 17.96 -19.25 -24.82
C TYR A 221 17.71 -20.60 -25.48
N GLN A 222 18.79 -21.38 -25.54
CA GLN A 222 18.85 -22.77 -25.99
C GLN A 222 18.15 -23.69 -25.02
#